data_AF-A0A919ADK8-F1
#
_entry.id   AF-A0A919ADK8-F1
#
_cell.length_a   1.000
_cell.length_b   1.000
_cell.length_c   1.000
_cell.angle_alpha   90.00
_cell.angle_beta   90.00
_cell.angle_gamma   90.00
#
_symmetry.space_group_name_H-M   'P 1'
#
loop_
_entity.id
_entity.type
_entity.pdbx_description
1 polymer ?
#
loop_
_entity_poly.entity_id
_entity_poly.type
_entity_poly.pdbx_seq_one_letter_code
_entity_poly.pdbx_strand_id
1 'polypeptide(L)'
;MGSMSRQMVRPGGRSARVQASVHAAVRELASEVGRDALTVPMIALRAGVTPSTIYRRWGDLQELLSDVAVERLRPETAPRDHGALPLDLMVWAEQFLDEMSSPTGRAYVRDALLGDPDGGNAGQCSAYAAEQIDVILTRATGRGEKTPDVETVMDHVVAPLMYRILFRPDGLDAAYARRLVTALLGATGR
;
A
#
# COMPACT_ATOMS: atom_id res chain seq x y z
N MET A 1 -9.63 -47.82 22.92
CA MET A 1 -8.66 -46.73 23.12
C MET A 1 -8.37 -46.11 21.76
N GLY A 2 -8.85 -44.90 21.50
CA GLY A 2 -8.70 -44.24 20.19
C GLY A 2 -9.23 -42.82 20.27
N SER A 3 -8.36 -41.91 20.70
CA SER A 3 -8.62 -40.48 20.86
C SER A 3 -8.83 -39.81 19.50
N MET A 4 -10.02 -39.26 19.24
CA MET A 4 -10.20 -38.27 18.18
C MET A 4 -9.95 -36.88 18.78
N SER A 5 -8.73 -36.39 18.60
CA SER A 5 -8.35 -35.01 18.89
C SER A 5 -9.14 -34.07 17.97
N ARG A 6 -10.15 -33.40 18.52
CA ARG A 6 -10.88 -32.32 17.84
C ARG A 6 -9.91 -31.16 17.64
N GLN A 7 -9.41 -30.96 16.42
CA GLN A 7 -8.58 -29.81 16.07
C GLN A 7 -9.34 -28.51 16.40
N MET A 8 -8.88 -27.80 17.42
CA MET A 8 -9.35 -26.46 17.76
C MET A 8 -8.95 -25.50 16.64
N VAL A 9 -9.95 -24.98 15.92
CA VAL A 9 -9.81 -23.82 15.04
C VAL A 9 -9.36 -22.64 15.90
N ARG A 10 -8.18 -22.07 15.59
CA ARG A 10 -7.63 -20.88 16.27
C ARG A 10 -8.60 -19.69 16.09
N PRO A 11 -8.85 -18.87 17.13
CA PRO A 11 -9.92 -17.87 17.14
C PRO A 11 -9.57 -16.56 16.40
N GLY A 12 -8.93 -16.65 15.23
CA GLY A 12 -8.51 -15.47 14.43
C GLY A 12 -9.67 -14.65 13.87
N GLY A 13 -10.86 -15.25 13.74
CA GLY A 13 -12.01 -14.60 13.10
C GLY A 13 -12.60 -13.40 13.87
N ARG A 14 -12.49 -13.37 15.20
CA ARG A 14 -13.01 -12.24 16.00
C ARG A 14 -12.09 -11.02 15.93
N SER A 15 -10.77 -11.24 15.97
CA SER A 15 -9.77 -10.17 15.88
C SER A 15 -9.78 -9.50 14.50
N ALA A 16 -9.89 -10.29 13.43
CA ALA A 16 -9.99 -9.78 12.06
C ALA A 16 -11.28 -8.97 11.84
N ARG A 17 -12.42 -9.42 12.38
CA ARG A 17 -13.69 -8.66 12.31
C ARG A 17 -13.61 -7.33 13.05
N VAL A 18 -12.97 -7.30 14.22
CA VAL A 18 -12.76 -6.05 14.98
C VAL A 18 -11.83 -5.10 14.22
N GLN A 19 -10.77 -5.60 13.59
CA GLN A 19 -9.92 -4.77 12.73
C GLN A 19 -10.74 -4.16 11.59
N ALA A 20 -11.45 -5.00 10.84
CA ALA A 20 -12.25 -4.55 9.71
C ALA A 20 -13.31 -3.52 10.11
N SER A 21 -13.98 -3.68 11.27
CA SER A 21 -14.99 -2.72 11.74
C SER A 21 -14.38 -1.39 12.16
N VAL A 22 -13.21 -1.41 12.84
CA VAL A 22 -12.49 -0.18 13.21
C VAL A 22 -11.97 0.54 11.97
N HIS A 23 -11.39 -0.19 11.02
CA HIS A 23 -10.91 0.36 9.76
C HIS A 23 -12.03 0.98 8.91
N ALA A 24 -13.18 0.32 8.82
CA ALA A 24 -14.36 0.87 8.16
C ALA A 24 -14.83 2.15 8.84
N ALA A 25 -14.92 2.16 10.17
CA ALA A 25 -15.31 3.33 10.94
C ALA A 25 -14.37 4.53 10.72
N VAL A 26 -13.06 4.30 10.65
CA VAL A 26 -12.08 5.35 10.33
C VAL A 26 -12.36 5.95 8.96
N ARG A 27 -12.54 5.11 7.92
CA ARG A 27 -12.78 5.59 6.55
C ARG A 27 -14.08 6.36 6.40
N GLU A 28 -15.15 5.89 7.03
CA GLU A 28 -16.45 6.56 7.02
C GLU A 28 -16.40 7.90 7.77
N LEU A 29 -15.84 7.92 8.97
CA LEU A 29 -15.75 9.17 9.74
C LEU A 29 -14.81 10.18 9.04
N ALA A 30 -13.73 9.72 8.41
CA ALA A 30 -12.82 10.61 7.67
C ALA A 30 -13.53 11.32 6.51
N SER A 31 -14.47 10.66 5.83
CA SER A 31 -15.24 11.27 4.75
C SER A 31 -16.37 12.17 5.25
N GLU A 32 -16.90 11.91 6.45
CA GLU A 32 -17.98 12.71 7.07
C GLU A 32 -17.48 13.99 7.74
N VAL A 33 -16.44 13.89 8.58
CA VAL A 33 -15.99 14.99 9.46
C VAL A 33 -14.59 15.51 9.12
N GLY A 34 -13.91 14.86 8.18
CA GLY A 34 -12.52 15.15 7.84
C GLY A 34 -11.52 14.48 8.79
N ARG A 35 -10.31 14.24 8.27
CA ARG A 35 -9.23 13.53 8.97
C ARG A 35 -8.82 14.19 10.29
N ASP A 36 -8.74 15.51 10.32
CA ASP A 36 -8.24 16.24 11.51
C ASP A 36 -9.24 16.28 12.68
N ALA A 37 -10.51 15.97 12.43
CA ALA A 37 -11.56 15.91 13.45
C ALA A 37 -11.71 14.51 14.07
N LEU A 38 -10.96 13.51 13.60
CA LEU A 38 -11.07 12.13 14.09
C LEU A 38 -10.56 12.00 15.53
N THR A 39 -11.29 11.22 16.32
CA THR A 39 -10.87 10.86 17.69
C THR A 39 -11.13 9.38 17.96
N VAL A 40 -10.31 8.77 18.82
CA VAL A 40 -10.48 7.36 19.23
C VAL A 40 -11.88 7.07 19.79
N PRO A 41 -12.48 7.91 20.65
CA PRO A 41 -13.85 7.70 21.13
C PRO A 41 -14.90 7.67 20.00
N MET A 42 -14.79 8.57 19.01
CA MET A 42 -15.71 8.58 17.87
C MET A 42 -15.60 7.29 17.04
N ILE A 43 -14.37 6.87 16.76
CA ILE A 43 -14.09 5.66 16.00
C ILE A 43 -14.60 4.42 16.75
N ALA A 44 -14.33 4.33 18.06
CA ALA A 44 -14.78 3.23 18.90
C ALA A 44 -16.31 3.11 18.90
N LEU A 45 -17.01 4.24 19.06
CA LEU A 45 -18.47 4.30 19.03
C LEU A 45 -19.03 3.80 17.68
N ARG A 46 -18.48 4.29 16.56
CA ARG A 46 -18.91 3.88 15.21
C ARG A 46 -18.63 2.40 14.93
N ALA A 47 -17.46 1.91 15.35
CA ALA A 47 -17.04 0.53 15.14
C ALA A 47 -17.72 -0.49 16.09
N GLY A 48 -18.50 -0.01 17.07
CA GLY A 48 -19.16 -0.85 18.07
C GLY A 48 -18.19 -1.50 19.06
N VAL A 49 -17.07 -0.84 19.37
CA VAL A 49 -16.04 -1.32 20.31
C VAL A 49 -15.76 -0.32 21.41
N THR A 50 -14.98 -0.70 22.42
CA THR A 50 -14.52 0.23 23.46
C THR A 50 -13.25 0.98 23.02
N PRO A 51 -13.02 2.22 23.49
CA PRO A 51 -11.74 2.91 23.26
C PRO A 51 -10.53 2.09 23.73
N SER A 52 -10.65 1.37 24.84
CA SER A 52 -9.61 0.45 25.33
C SER A 52 -9.26 -0.68 24.36
N THR A 53 -10.20 -1.12 23.53
CA THR A 53 -9.94 -2.12 22.48
C THR A 53 -9.03 -1.56 21.40
N ILE A 54 -9.18 -0.27 21.06
CA ILE A 54 -8.33 0.42 20.10
C ILE A 54 -6.94 0.66 20.69
N TYR A 55 -6.85 1.30 21.85
CA TYR A 55 -5.55 1.61 22.49
C TYR A 55 -4.70 0.36 22.75
N ARG A 56 -5.30 -0.77 23.15
CA ARG A 56 -4.55 -2.02 23.36
C ARG A 56 -3.89 -2.56 22.08
N ARG A 57 -4.47 -2.28 20.92
CA ARG A 57 -4.04 -2.87 19.65
C ARG A 57 -3.15 -1.95 18.83
N TRP A 58 -3.45 -0.65 18.83
CA TRP A 58 -2.74 0.33 18.03
C TRP A 58 -2.00 1.39 18.87
N GLY A 59 -2.04 1.35 20.21
CA GLY A 59 -1.32 2.32 21.05
C GLY A 59 -1.94 3.72 21.06
N ASP A 60 -2.08 4.36 19.90
CA ASP A 60 -2.64 5.69 19.69
C ASP A 60 -3.45 5.81 18.38
N LEU A 61 -3.90 7.04 18.08
CA LEU A 61 -4.67 7.32 16.86
C LEU A 61 -3.79 7.29 15.61
N GLN A 62 -2.53 7.73 15.69
CA GLN A 62 -1.65 7.89 14.54
C GLN A 62 -1.21 6.53 13.99
N GLU A 63 -0.89 5.57 14.86
CA GLU A 63 -0.64 4.16 14.51
C GLU A 63 -1.88 3.50 13.89
N LEU A 64 -3.09 3.79 14.40
CA LEU A 64 -4.34 3.32 13.78
C LEU A 64 -4.53 3.89 12.36
N LEU A 65 -4.32 5.19 12.18
CA LEU A 65 -4.44 5.82 10.86
C LEU A 65 -3.40 5.26 9.88
N SER A 66 -2.18 4.97 10.36
CA SER A 66 -1.12 4.32 9.58
C SER A 66 -1.53 2.91 9.13
N ASP A 67 -2.06 2.08 10.04
CA ASP A 67 -2.55 0.72 9.71
C ASP A 67 -3.71 0.76 8.68
N VAL A 68 -4.64 1.71 8.83
CA VAL A 68 -5.73 1.91 7.86
C VAL A 68 -5.21 2.37 6.50
N ALA A 69 -4.20 3.25 6.48
CA ALA A 69 -3.58 3.72 5.25
C ALA A 69 -2.88 2.57 4.51
N VAL A 70 -2.09 1.76 5.21
CA VAL A 70 -1.41 0.59 4.61
C VAL A 70 -2.43 -0.42 4.08
N GLU A 71 -3.46 -0.78 4.85
CA GLU A 71 -4.50 -1.71 4.38
C GLU A 71 -5.18 -1.20 3.10
N ARG A 72 -5.35 0.12 2.98
CA ARG A 72 -5.96 0.73 1.79
C ARG A 72 -5.05 0.75 0.57
N LEU A 73 -3.74 0.91 0.77
CA LEU A 73 -2.73 0.87 -0.30
C LEU A 73 -2.43 -0.55 -0.79
N ARG A 74 -2.98 -1.57 -0.12
CA ARG A 74 -2.85 -2.96 -0.54
C ARG A 74 -3.54 -3.16 -1.91
N PRO A 75 -2.82 -3.67 -2.92
CA PRO A 75 -3.39 -3.95 -4.22
C PRO A 75 -4.54 -4.97 -4.14
N GLU A 76 -5.67 -4.66 -4.77
CA GLU A 76 -6.83 -5.57 -4.83
C GLU A 76 -6.63 -6.70 -5.84
N THR A 77 -5.88 -6.43 -6.91
CA THR A 77 -5.60 -7.38 -8.00
C THR A 77 -4.14 -7.26 -8.42
N ALA A 78 -3.58 -8.36 -8.94
CA ALA A 78 -2.26 -8.33 -9.57
C ALA A 78 -2.24 -7.39 -10.79
N PRO A 79 -1.07 -6.89 -11.21
CA PRO A 79 -0.96 -6.03 -12.38
C PRO A 79 -1.46 -6.76 -13.62
N ARG A 80 -2.10 -6.03 -14.53
CA ARG A 80 -2.56 -6.60 -15.80
C ARG A 80 -1.34 -6.98 -16.66
N ASP A 81 -1.42 -8.14 -17.33
CA ASP A 81 -0.42 -8.59 -18.29
C ASP A 81 -0.79 -8.10 -19.70
N HIS A 82 0.06 -7.27 -20.29
CA HIS A 82 -0.05 -6.77 -21.66
C HIS A 82 0.93 -7.47 -22.61
N GLY A 83 1.68 -8.46 -22.10
CA GLY A 83 2.52 -9.35 -22.91
C GLY A 83 3.92 -8.82 -23.23
N ALA A 84 4.32 -7.67 -22.69
CA ALA A 84 5.65 -7.12 -22.91
C ALA A 84 6.10 -6.27 -21.71
N LEU A 85 7.32 -6.50 -21.22
CA LEU A 85 7.88 -5.82 -20.05
C LEU A 85 7.80 -4.28 -20.14
N PRO A 86 8.15 -3.63 -21.27
CA PRO A 86 8.09 -2.17 -21.35
C PRO A 86 6.68 -1.63 -21.16
N LEU A 87 5.69 -2.30 -21.76
CA LEU A 87 4.30 -1.87 -21.68
C LEU A 87 3.73 -2.12 -20.27
N ASP A 88 4.02 -3.27 -19.69
CA ASP A 88 3.58 -3.62 -18.33
C ASP A 88 4.11 -2.63 -17.29
N LEU A 89 5.42 -2.31 -17.33
CA LEU A 89 6.01 -1.34 -16.41
C LEU A 89 5.50 0.08 -16.63
N MET A 90 5.27 0.50 -17.88
CA MET A 90 4.72 1.83 -18.18
C MET A 90 3.30 1.97 -17.63
N VAL A 91 2.41 1.03 -17.93
CA VAL A 91 1.02 1.07 -17.45
C VAL A 91 0.98 1.02 -15.92
N TRP A 92 1.79 0.16 -15.30
CA TRP A 92 1.88 0.07 -13.85
C TRP A 92 2.39 1.38 -13.21
N ALA A 93 3.47 1.97 -13.75
CA ALA A 93 4.04 3.20 -13.21
C ALA A 93 3.10 4.40 -13.37
N GLU A 94 2.31 4.46 -14.44
CA GLU A 94 1.28 5.47 -14.64
C GLU A 94 0.15 5.33 -13.62
N GLN A 95 -0.34 4.11 -13.39
CA GLN A 95 -1.37 3.82 -12.39
C GLN A 95 -0.88 4.14 -10.98
N PHE A 96 0.35 3.73 -10.65
CA PHE A 96 0.98 4.04 -9.38
C PHE A 96 1.10 5.55 -9.17
N LEU A 97 1.52 6.31 -10.19
CA LEU A 97 1.59 7.76 -10.12
C LEU A 97 0.21 8.38 -9.90
N ASP A 98 -0.81 7.99 -10.66
CA ASP A 98 -2.18 8.53 -10.54
C ASP A 98 -2.74 8.31 -9.12
N GLU A 99 -2.62 7.08 -8.62
CA GLU A 99 -3.11 6.70 -7.29
C GLU A 99 -2.38 7.48 -6.18
N MET A 100 -1.05 7.44 -6.17
CA MET A 100 -0.24 8.03 -5.10
C MET A 100 -0.19 9.56 -5.17
N SER A 101 -0.38 10.15 -6.35
CA SER A 101 -0.47 11.62 -6.52
C SER A 101 -1.87 12.17 -6.26
N SER A 102 -2.89 11.33 -6.07
CA SER A 102 -4.21 11.81 -5.65
C SER A 102 -4.16 12.44 -4.24
N PRO A 103 -5.10 13.33 -3.88
CA PRO A 103 -5.19 13.86 -2.51
C PRO A 103 -5.25 12.76 -1.45
N THR A 104 -5.99 11.70 -1.73
CA THR A 104 -6.17 10.54 -0.86
C THR A 104 -4.88 9.71 -0.76
N GLY A 105 -4.23 9.40 -1.89
CA GLY A 105 -2.97 8.67 -1.91
C GLY A 105 -1.87 9.38 -1.13
N ARG A 106 -1.72 10.69 -1.33
CA ARG A 106 -0.77 11.51 -0.55
C ARG A 106 -1.08 11.51 0.95
N ALA A 107 -2.35 11.51 1.34
CA ALA A 107 -2.72 11.42 2.74
C ALA A 107 -2.31 10.07 3.33
N TYR A 108 -2.56 8.96 2.62
CA TYR A 108 -2.15 7.63 3.06
C TYR A 108 -0.64 7.46 3.17
N VAL A 109 0.12 7.94 2.19
CA VAL A 109 1.59 7.90 2.27
C VAL A 109 2.09 8.68 3.49
N ARG A 110 1.50 9.84 3.79
CA ARG A 110 1.86 10.62 4.99
C ARG A 110 1.50 9.89 6.28
N ASP A 111 0.30 9.31 6.36
CA ASP A 111 -0.13 8.59 7.55
C ASP A 111 0.72 7.32 7.78
N ALA A 112 1.07 6.60 6.71
CA ALA A 112 1.98 5.46 6.73
C ALA A 112 3.38 5.83 7.23
N LEU A 113 3.90 7.03 6.90
CA LEU A 113 5.19 7.52 7.37
C LEU A 113 5.16 8.09 8.80
N LEU A 114 4.08 8.77 9.17
CA LEU A 114 3.97 9.46 10.47
C LEU A 114 3.63 8.53 11.63
N GLY A 115 2.84 7.49 11.39
CA GLY A 115 2.45 6.52 12.42
C GLY A 115 3.27 5.25 12.40
N ASP A 116 4.54 5.35 12.03
CA ASP A 116 5.42 4.20 11.86
C ASP A 116 6.78 4.39 12.55
N PRO A 117 6.80 4.43 13.90
CA PRO A 117 8.03 4.66 14.66
C PRO A 117 9.10 3.58 14.40
N ASP A 118 8.69 2.37 14.02
CA ASP A 118 9.56 1.21 13.80
C ASP A 118 9.81 0.89 12.32
N GLY A 119 9.25 1.64 11.37
CA GLY A 119 9.40 1.38 9.93
C GLY A 119 8.59 0.17 9.39
N GLY A 120 7.68 -0.38 10.19
CA GLY A 120 6.83 -1.51 9.81
C GLY A 120 5.80 -1.16 8.74
N ASN A 121 4.96 -0.15 8.98
CA ASN A 121 3.84 0.20 8.09
C ASN A 121 4.30 0.84 6.77
N ALA A 122 5.26 1.77 6.82
CA ALA A 122 5.91 2.30 5.64
C ALA A 122 6.66 1.20 4.87
N GLY A 123 7.29 0.26 5.59
CA GLY A 123 7.89 -0.94 5.01
C GLY A 123 6.88 -1.82 4.27
N GLN A 124 5.69 -2.04 4.84
CA GLN A 124 4.60 -2.78 4.19
C GLN A 124 4.08 -2.08 2.94
N CYS A 125 3.90 -0.75 2.98
CA CYS A 125 3.54 0.03 1.80
C CYS A 125 4.57 -0.15 0.67
N SER A 126 5.86 -0.10 1.00
CA SER A 126 6.94 -0.36 0.03
C SER A 126 6.90 -1.81 -0.49
N ALA A 127 6.62 -2.77 0.38
CA ALA A 127 6.53 -4.18 0.03
C ALA A 127 5.41 -4.44 -1.00
N TYR A 128 4.26 -3.79 -0.88
CA TYR A 128 3.19 -3.93 -1.87
C TYR A 128 3.62 -3.48 -3.27
N ALA A 129 4.34 -2.36 -3.38
CA ALA A 129 4.88 -1.93 -4.68
C ALA A 129 5.89 -2.95 -5.24
N ALA A 130 6.80 -3.44 -4.40
CA ALA A 130 7.80 -4.44 -4.76
C ALA A 130 7.15 -5.77 -5.22
N GLU A 131 6.11 -6.23 -4.53
CA GLU A 131 5.35 -7.44 -4.89
C GLU A 131 4.67 -7.31 -6.26
N GLN A 132 4.09 -6.14 -6.57
CA GLN A 132 3.49 -5.90 -7.89
C GLN A 132 4.56 -5.90 -8.99
N ILE A 133 5.71 -5.27 -8.74
CA ILE A 133 6.85 -5.28 -9.68
C ILE A 133 7.36 -6.71 -9.89
N ASP A 134 7.55 -7.48 -8.82
CA ASP A 134 8.02 -8.86 -8.91
C ASP A 134 7.11 -9.73 -9.78
N VAL A 135 5.78 -9.55 -9.69
CA VAL A 135 4.82 -10.23 -10.58
C VAL A 135 5.07 -9.87 -12.06
N ILE A 136 5.31 -8.60 -12.38
CA ILE A 136 5.60 -8.14 -13.75
C ILE A 136 6.93 -8.75 -14.24
N LEU A 137 7.99 -8.67 -13.43
CA LEU A 137 9.32 -9.16 -13.79
C LEU A 137 9.36 -10.69 -13.94
N THR A 138 8.65 -11.42 -13.08
CA THR A 138 8.53 -12.88 -13.16
C THR A 138 7.86 -13.31 -14.47
N ARG A 139 6.81 -12.60 -14.90
CA ARG A 139 6.15 -12.87 -16.19
C ARG A 139 7.07 -12.60 -17.37
N ALA A 140 7.77 -11.47 -17.36
CA ALA A 140 8.72 -11.10 -18.41
C ALA A 140 9.87 -12.12 -18.51
N THR A 141 10.42 -12.55 -17.37
CA THR A 141 11.41 -13.63 -17.31
C THR A 141 10.87 -14.93 -17.92
N GLY A 142 9.63 -15.28 -17.61
CA GLY A 142 8.95 -16.45 -18.20
C GLY A 142 8.80 -16.38 -19.72
N ARG A 143 8.78 -15.18 -20.30
CA ARG A 143 8.78 -14.94 -21.76
C ARG A 143 10.19 -14.88 -22.37
N GLY A 144 11.24 -15.00 -21.56
CA GLY A 144 12.63 -14.87 -21.99
C GLY A 144 13.08 -13.43 -22.24
N GLU A 145 12.34 -12.44 -21.75
CA GLU A 145 12.74 -11.04 -21.79
C GLU A 145 13.88 -10.78 -20.79
N LYS A 146 14.79 -9.86 -21.11
CA LYS A 146 15.78 -9.37 -20.14
C LYS A 146 15.10 -8.43 -19.15
N THR A 147 15.25 -8.70 -17.86
CA THR A 147 14.63 -7.92 -16.78
C THR A 147 15.70 -7.30 -15.87
N PRO A 148 15.47 -6.10 -15.32
CA PRO A 148 16.17 -5.65 -14.11
C PRO A 148 15.73 -6.50 -12.90
N ASP A 149 16.40 -6.35 -11.76
CA ASP A 149 15.88 -6.81 -10.47
C ASP A 149 14.86 -5.82 -9.88
N VAL A 150 14.09 -6.28 -8.88
CA VAL A 150 13.03 -5.49 -8.24
C VAL A 150 13.57 -4.19 -7.65
N GLU A 151 14.69 -4.25 -6.92
CA GLU A 151 15.28 -3.08 -6.26
C GLU A 151 15.73 -2.02 -7.28
N THR A 152 16.25 -2.43 -8.43
CA THR A 152 16.60 -1.52 -9.52
C THR A 152 15.36 -0.76 -10.02
N VAL A 153 14.20 -1.43 -10.14
CA VAL A 153 12.93 -0.75 -10.49
C VAL A 153 12.49 0.19 -9.38
N MET A 154 12.60 -0.24 -8.12
CA MET A 154 12.27 0.59 -6.96
C MET A 154 13.10 1.88 -6.94
N ASP A 155 14.41 1.77 -7.13
CA ASP A 155 15.36 2.89 -7.11
C ASP A 155 15.19 3.86 -8.28
N HIS A 156 14.92 3.34 -9.49
CA HIS A 156 14.92 4.16 -10.71
C HIS A 156 13.52 4.63 -11.13
N VAL A 157 12.45 4.01 -10.64
CA VAL A 157 11.08 4.37 -10.99
C VAL A 157 10.28 4.79 -9.75
N VAL A 158 10.19 3.95 -8.73
CA VAL A 158 9.32 4.21 -7.57
C VAL A 158 9.85 5.36 -6.71
N ALA A 159 11.13 5.35 -6.35
CA ALA A 159 11.73 6.37 -5.50
C ALA A 159 11.65 7.79 -6.11
N PRO A 160 11.97 8.01 -7.40
CA PRO A 160 11.79 9.33 -8.03
C PRO A 160 10.33 9.78 -8.09
N LEU A 161 9.38 8.87 -8.36
CA LEU A 161 7.95 9.18 -8.32
C LEU A 161 7.53 9.63 -6.93
N MET A 162 7.86 8.84 -5.90
CA MET A 162 7.52 9.15 -4.51
C MET A 162 8.15 10.45 -4.02
N TYR A 163 9.42 10.71 -4.37
CA TYR A 163 10.07 11.98 -4.05
C TYR A 163 9.31 13.16 -4.67
N ARG A 164 8.94 13.07 -5.95
CA ARG A 164 8.20 14.15 -6.61
C ARG A 164 6.79 14.30 -6.03
N ILE A 165 6.09 13.21 -5.75
CA ILE A 165 4.75 13.23 -5.14
C ILE A 165 4.76 13.95 -3.80
N LEU A 166 5.75 13.67 -2.95
CA LEU A 166 5.81 14.18 -1.58
C LEU A 166 6.37 15.60 -1.48
N PHE A 167 7.41 15.90 -2.24
CA PHE A 167 8.16 17.15 -2.10
C PHE A 167 7.88 18.16 -3.21
N ARG A 168 7.41 17.72 -4.38
CA ARG A 168 7.25 18.58 -5.57
C ARG A 168 6.08 18.15 -6.47
N PRO A 169 4.84 18.16 -5.96
CA PRO A 169 3.69 17.53 -6.63
C PRO A 169 3.26 18.20 -7.94
N ASP A 170 3.73 19.42 -8.22
CA ASP A 170 3.34 20.16 -9.42
C ASP A 170 3.86 19.52 -10.72
N GLY A 171 2.96 19.44 -11.71
CA GLY A 171 3.28 19.04 -13.08
C GLY A 171 3.69 17.57 -13.22
N LEU A 172 3.21 16.69 -12.34
CA LEU A 172 3.39 15.24 -12.50
C LEU A 172 2.32 14.68 -13.42
N ASP A 173 2.75 14.02 -14.49
CA ASP A 173 1.89 13.40 -15.48
C ASP A 173 2.40 12.01 -15.89
N ALA A 174 1.57 11.28 -16.62
CA ALA A 174 1.91 9.96 -17.15
C ALA A 174 3.19 9.98 -18.01
N ALA A 175 3.51 11.11 -18.67
CA ALA A 175 4.72 11.23 -19.45
C ALA A 175 5.99 11.19 -18.58
N TYR A 176 5.94 11.70 -17.34
CA TYR A 176 7.04 11.57 -16.39
C TYR A 176 7.30 10.10 -16.01
N ALA A 177 6.26 9.34 -15.64
CA ALA A 177 6.38 7.93 -15.32
C ALA A 177 6.97 7.12 -16.49
N ARG A 178 6.45 7.33 -17.71
CA ARG A 178 6.99 6.68 -18.93
C ARG A 178 8.46 6.98 -19.19
N ARG A 179 8.92 8.22 -18.92
CA ARG A 179 10.33 8.58 -19.09
C ARG A 179 11.25 7.82 -18.13
N LEU A 180 10.84 7.64 -16.88
CA LEU A 180 11.62 6.86 -15.90
C LEU A 180 11.73 5.39 -16.34
N VAL A 181 10.62 4.78 -16.76
CA VAL A 181 10.62 3.40 -17.27
C VAL A 181 11.49 3.26 -18.53
N THR A 182 11.39 4.22 -19.47
CA THR A 182 12.20 4.22 -20.70
C THR A 182 13.69 4.33 -20.37
N ALA A 183 14.06 5.20 -19.42
CA ALA A 183 15.45 5.38 -19.01
C ALA A 183 16.02 4.12 -18.34
N LEU A 184 15.25 3.50 -17.45
CA LEU A 184 15.60 2.22 -16.80
C LEU A 184 15.89 1.15 -17.86
N LEU A 185 14.95 0.90 -18.77
CA LEU A 185 15.08 -0.18 -19.77
C LEU A 185 16.18 0.11 -20.81
N GLY A 186 16.44 1.39 -21.11
CA GLY A 186 17.56 1.81 -21.96
C GLY A 186 18.94 1.63 -21.31
N ALA A 187 19.01 1.59 -19.98
CA ALA A 187 20.24 1.28 -19.24
C ALA A 187 20.50 -0.24 -19.16
N THR A 188 19.44 -1.05 -19.00
CA THR A 188 19.53 -2.52 -18.93
C THR A 188 19.73 -3.18 -20.30
N GLY A 189 19.43 -2.45 -21.39
CA GLY A 189 19.60 -2.93 -22.77
C GLY A 189 21.03 -2.85 -23.34
N ARG A 190 21.99 -2.32 -22.57
CA ARG A 190 23.42 -2.27 -22.94
C ARG A 190 24.21 -3.45 -22.36
#